data_AF-A0AA41G0K0-F1
#
_entry.id   AF-A0AA41G0K0-F1
#
_cell.length_a   1.000
_cell.length_b   1.000
_cell.length_c   1.000
_cell.angle_alpha   90.00
_cell.angle_beta   90.00
_cell.angle_gamma   90.00
#
_symmetry.space_group_name_H-M   'P 1'
#
loop_
_entity.id
_entity.type
_entity.pdbx_description
1 polymer ?
#
loop_
_entity_poly.entity_id
_entity_poly.type
_entity_poly.pdbx_seq_one_letter_code
_entity_poly.pdbx_strand_id
1 'polypeptide(L)'
;MALFGFEKDTLLDLTVNVIPLGIILFFIAAFAVFPAFGTDPVFSGMQFALMVSMFLLLAVLTYYAGRAIENAESRQESVEAASAVEEPPGEVTGLDDTGVEDGEATQE
;
A
#
# COMPACT_ATOMS: atom_id res chain seq x y z
N MET A 1 -7.67 11.76 1.73
CA MET A 1 -8.05 11.88 0.30
C MET A 1 -7.36 10.77 -0.45
N ALA A 2 -8.12 9.78 -0.92
CA ALA A 2 -7.62 8.74 -1.81
C ALA A 2 -7.33 9.34 -3.19
N LEU A 3 -6.23 8.92 -3.82
CA LEU A 3 -5.87 9.32 -5.18
C LEU A 3 -5.76 8.04 -6.02
N PHE A 4 -6.53 7.94 -7.11
CA PHE A 4 -6.59 6.75 -7.97
C PHE A 4 -7.01 5.44 -7.27
N GLY A 5 -7.81 5.52 -6.20
CA GLY A 5 -8.29 4.33 -5.47
C GLY A 5 -7.35 3.80 -4.40
N PHE A 6 -6.12 4.33 -4.31
CA PHE A 6 -5.16 3.99 -3.26
C PHE A 6 -5.02 5.12 -2.23
N GLU A 7 -4.68 4.71 -1.01
CA GLU A 7 -4.23 5.61 0.04
C GLU A 7 -2.91 6.30 -0.35
N LYS A 8 -2.71 7.54 0.10
CA LYS A 8 -1.51 8.32 -0.26
C LYS A 8 -0.21 7.62 0.12
N ASP A 9 -0.20 6.91 1.24
CA ASP A 9 0.97 6.21 1.76
C ASP A 9 1.27 4.96 0.93
N THR A 10 0.23 4.24 0.51
CA THR A 10 0.28 3.14 -0.46
C THR A 10 0.82 3.59 -1.82
N LEU A 11 0.30 4.71 -2.33
CA LEU A 11 0.75 5.28 -3.60
C LEU A 11 2.21 5.73 -3.54
N LEU A 12 2.65 6.25 -2.38
CA LEU A 12 4.03 6.63 -2.13
C LEU A 12 4.95 5.41 -2.19
N ASP A 13 4.62 4.32 -1.50
CA ASP A 13 5.45 3.12 -1.46
C ASP A 13 5.58 2.44 -2.85
N LEU A 14 4.48 2.39 -3.60
CA LEU A 14 4.51 1.85 -4.95
C LEU A 14 5.31 2.76 -5.90
N THR A 15 5.16 4.08 -5.79
CA THR A 15 5.91 5.05 -6.62
C THR A 15 7.41 5.02 -6.32
N VAL A 16 7.81 4.89 -5.05
CA VAL A 16 9.21 4.79 -4.62
C VAL A 16 9.90 3.59 -5.27
N ASN A 17 9.18 2.50 -5.55
CA ASN A 17 9.72 1.34 -6.28
C ASN A 17 9.68 1.50 -7.82
N VAL A 18 8.66 2.18 -8.35
CA VAL A 18 8.52 2.42 -9.80
C VAL A 18 9.58 3.40 -10.34
N ILE A 19 9.99 4.39 -9.55
CA ILE A 19 11.03 5.36 -9.98
C ILE A 19 12.36 4.67 -10.32
N PRO A 20 12.96 3.83 -9.44
CA PRO A 20 14.14 3.03 -9.77
C PRO A 20 13.98 2.21 -11.05
N LEU A 21 12.82 1.58 -11.24
CA LEU A 21 12.52 0.76 -12.41
C LEU A 21 12.58 1.59 -13.71
N GLY A 22 12.01 2.81 -13.69
CA GLY A 22 12.08 3.75 -14.80
C GLY A 22 13.51 4.20 -15.11
N ILE A 23 14.31 4.49 -14.07
CA ILE A 23 15.72 4.91 -14.23
C ILE A 23 16.55 3.77 -14.85
N ILE A 24 16.41 2.55 -14.36
CA ILE A 24 17.14 1.40 -14.91
C ILE A 24 16.74 1.15 -16.38
N LEU A 25 15.44 1.20 -16.69
CA LEU A 25 14.97 1.04 -18.07
C LEU A 25 15.55 2.11 -19.00
N PHE A 26 15.57 3.36 -18.53
CA PHE A 26 16.18 4.47 -19.26
C PHE A 26 17.66 4.19 -19.57
N PHE A 27 18.44 3.74 -18.59
CA PHE A 27 19.86 3.45 -18.81
C PHE A 27 20.10 2.22 -19.68
N ILE A 28 19.27 1.18 -19.57
CA ILE A 28 19.30 0.04 -20.50
C ILE A 28 19.13 0.54 -21.94
N ALA A 29 18.12 1.38 -22.20
CA ALA A 29 17.88 1.94 -23.52
C ALA A 29 19.03 2.87 -23.96
N ALA A 30 19.48 3.76 -23.07
CA ALA A 30 20.57 4.70 -23.36
C ALA A 30 21.86 3.97 -23.74
N PHE A 31 22.25 2.92 -23.02
CA PHE A 31 23.45 2.15 -23.32
C PHE A 31 23.29 1.20 -24.51
N ALA A 32 22.06 0.78 -24.82
CA ALA A 32 21.79 0.02 -26.04
C ALA A 32 21.97 0.88 -27.30
N VAL A 33 21.64 2.18 -27.23
CA VAL A 33 21.82 3.13 -28.33
C VAL A 33 23.24 3.72 -28.37
N PHE A 34 23.79 4.05 -27.20
CA PHE A 34 25.10 4.69 -27.06
C PHE A 34 25.99 3.89 -26.08
N PRO A 35 26.85 2.99 -26.60
CA PRO A 35 27.73 2.15 -25.79
C PRO A 35 28.90 2.98 -25.22
N ALA A 36 28.66 3.65 -24.09
CA ALA A 36 29.61 4.58 -23.47
C ALA A 36 30.85 3.91 -22.87
N PHE A 37 30.80 2.60 -22.59
CA PHE A 37 31.85 1.86 -21.87
C PHE A 37 32.51 0.76 -22.72
N GLY A 38 32.41 0.88 -24.05
CA GLY A 38 32.96 -0.07 -25.02
C GLY A 38 31.92 -1.05 -25.57
N THR A 39 32.38 -1.92 -26.47
CA THR A 39 31.52 -2.87 -27.21
C THR A 39 32.00 -4.31 -27.10
N ASP A 40 32.91 -4.59 -26.17
CA ASP A 40 33.33 -5.97 -25.90
C ASP A 40 32.10 -6.78 -25.45
N PRO A 41 31.81 -7.93 -26.09
CA PRO A 41 30.58 -8.66 -25.83
C PRO A 41 30.51 -9.26 -24.43
N VAL A 42 31.65 -9.59 -23.82
CA VAL A 42 31.69 -10.16 -22.47
C VAL A 42 31.38 -9.07 -21.44
N PHE A 43 32.05 -7.92 -21.53
CA PHE A 43 31.82 -6.81 -20.60
C PHE A 43 30.43 -6.18 -20.78
N SER A 44 29.99 -5.96 -22.01
CA SER A 44 28.66 -5.43 -22.31
C SER A 44 27.57 -6.41 -21.87
N GLY A 45 27.78 -7.71 -22.09
CA GLY A 45 26.88 -8.76 -21.63
C GLY A 45 26.72 -8.76 -20.12
N MET A 46 27.82 -8.65 -19.36
CA MET A 46 27.76 -8.53 -17.90
C MET A 46 27.05 -7.26 -17.43
N GLN A 47 27.33 -6.11 -18.06
CA GLN A 47 26.65 -4.85 -17.75
C GLN A 47 25.13 -4.98 -17.91
N PHE A 48 24.66 -5.48 -19.06
CA PHE A 48 23.23 -5.66 -19.31
C PHE A 48 22.64 -6.74 -18.40
N ALA A 49 23.34 -7.84 -18.13
CA ALA A 49 22.87 -8.87 -17.22
C ALA A 49 22.63 -8.32 -15.80
N LEU A 50 23.53 -7.48 -15.29
CA LEU A 50 23.37 -6.82 -14.00
C LEU A 50 22.19 -5.84 -13.99
N MET A 51 22.08 -4.98 -15.02
CA MET A 51 20.96 -4.03 -15.10
C MET A 51 19.60 -4.73 -15.26
N VAL A 52 19.52 -5.71 -16.15
CA VAL A 52 18.28 -6.45 -16.43
C VAL A 52 17.88 -7.31 -15.23
N SER A 53 18.83 -7.97 -14.55
CA SER A 53 18.51 -8.73 -13.34
C SER A 53 17.96 -7.83 -12.23
N MET A 54 18.57 -6.66 -11.99
CA MET A 54 18.04 -5.69 -11.04
C MET A 54 16.67 -5.16 -11.43
N PHE A 55 16.47 -4.85 -12.71
CA PHE A 55 15.17 -4.44 -13.24
C PHE A 55 14.10 -5.51 -12.99
N LEU A 56 14.37 -6.76 -13.34
CA LEU A 56 13.41 -7.86 -13.21
C LEU A 56 13.11 -8.17 -11.75
N LEU A 57 14.13 -8.24 -10.89
CA LEU A 57 13.93 -8.52 -9.46
C LEU A 57 13.09 -7.42 -8.79
N LEU A 58 13.37 -6.15 -9.08
CA LEU A 58 12.56 -5.03 -8.57
C LEU A 58 11.15 -5.02 -9.19
N ALA A 59 11.01 -5.29 -10.48
CA ALA A 59 9.70 -5.35 -11.14
C ALA A 59 8.81 -6.42 -10.51
N VAL A 60 9.38 -7.60 -10.26
CA VAL A 60 8.69 -8.71 -9.59
C VAL A 60 8.28 -8.31 -8.18
N LEU A 61 9.19 -7.72 -7.39
CA LEU A 61 8.88 -7.27 -6.03
C LEU A 61 7.79 -6.19 -6.02
N THR A 62 7.89 -5.21 -6.92
CA THR A 62 6.92 -4.11 -7.06
C THR A 62 5.54 -4.65 -7.42
N TYR A 63 5.48 -5.62 -8.33
CA TYR A 63 4.22 -6.26 -8.72
C TYR A 63 3.58 -7.01 -7.55
N TYR A 64 4.36 -7.80 -6.82
CA TYR A 64 3.84 -8.52 -5.65
C TYR A 64 3.43 -7.59 -4.51
N ALA A 65 4.17 -6.51 -4.27
CA ALA A 65 3.79 -5.49 -3.31
C ALA A 65 2.44 -4.86 -3.68
N GLY A 66 2.28 -4.38 -4.91
CA GLY A 66 1.01 -3.81 -5.38
C GLY A 66 -0.17 -4.78 -5.28
N ARG A 67 0.05 -6.04 -5.66
CA ARG A 67 -1.00 -7.08 -5.58
C ARG A 67 -1.36 -7.48 -4.15
N ALA A 68 -0.39 -7.49 -3.24
CA ALA A 68 -0.64 -7.78 -1.82
C ALA A 68 -1.48 -6.66 -1.17
N ILE A 69 -1.23 -5.41 -1.55
CA ILE A 69 -1.95 -4.23 -1.08
C ILE A 69 -3.41 -4.24 -1.54
N GLU A 70 -3.66 -4.42 -2.85
CA GLU A 70 -5.04 -4.48 -3.41
C GLU A 70 -5.91 -5.52 -2.69
N ASN A 71 -5.32 -6.68 -2.36
CA ASN A 71 -6.00 -7.74 -1.64
C ASN A 71 -6.25 -7.40 -0.16
N ALA A 72 -5.36 -6.63 0.47
CA ALA A 72 -5.53 -6.20 1.85
C ALA A 72 -6.64 -5.15 1.99
N GLU A 73 -6.69 -4.16 1.08
CA GLU A 73 -7.76 -3.15 1.03
C GLU A 73 -9.13 -3.80 0.80
N SER A 74 -9.23 -4.73 -0.16
CA SER A 74 -10.47 -5.48 -0.44
C SER A 74 -10.99 -6.30 0.76
N ARG A 75 -10.07 -6.83 1.59
CA ARG A 75 -10.43 -7.59 2.79
C ARG A 75 -10.95 -6.69 3.91
N GLN A 76 -10.45 -5.46 4.02
CA GLN A 76 -10.96 -4.50 5.00
C GLN A 76 -12.38 -4.08 4.65
N GLU A 77 -12.65 -3.75 3.38
CA GLU A 77 -13.99 -3.32 2.93
C GLU A 77 -15.06 -4.41 3.17
N SER A 78 -14.71 -5.69 2.96
CA SER A 78 -15.62 -6.81 3.24
C SER A 78 -15.87 -7.08 4.72
N VAL A 79 -14.87 -6.86 5.59
CA VAL A 79 -15.05 -6.93 7.05
C VAL A 79 -15.91 -5.77 7.54
N GLU A 80 -15.68 -4.56 7.03
CA GLU A 80 -16.43 -3.36 7.39
C GLU A 80 -17.90 -3.47 6.94
N ALA A 81 -18.15 -3.98 5.73
CA ALA A 81 -19.48 -4.28 5.24
C ALA A 81 -20.19 -5.38 6.06
N ALA A 82 -19.47 -6.42 6.52
CA ALA A 82 -20.05 -7.43 7.40
C ALA A 82 -20.43 -6.86 8.77
N SER A 83 -19.60 -5.98 9.34
CA SER A 83 -19.92 -5.30 10.61
C SER A 83 -21.06 -4.28 10.50
N ALA A 84 -21.26 -3.65 9.32
CA ALA A 84 -22.38 -2.73 9.09
C ALA A 84 -23.74 -3.44 8.92
N VAL A 85 -23.74 -4.73 8.57
CA VAL A 85 -24.95 -5.56 8.46
C VAL A 85 -25.37 -6.13 9.83
N GLU A 86 -24.46 -6.13 10.81
CA GLU A 86 -24.73 -6.62 12.17
C GLU A 86 -25.30 -5.54 13.11
N GLU A 87 -25.56 -4.32 12.65
CA GLU A 87 -26.26 -3.31 13.45
C GLU A 87 -27.77 -3.62 13.44
N PRO A 88 -28.36 -4.11 14.56
CA PRO A 88 -29.80 -4.38 14.61
C PRO A 88 -30.57 -3.07 14.47
N PRO A 89 -31.68 -3.02 13.71
CA PRO A 89 -32.51 -1.83 13.65
C PRO A 89 -33.17 -1.61 15.02
N GLY A 90 -32.61 -0.68 15.78
CA GLY A 90 -33.29 -0.07 16.93
C GLY A 90 -32.81 -0.50 18.31
N GLU A 91 -31.50 -0.57 18.57
CA GLU A 91 -31.06 -0.50 19.97
C GLU A 91 -31.10 0.94 20.49
N VAL A 92 -32.28 1.31 21.01
CA VAL A 92 -32.46 2.42 21.94
C VAL A 92 -31.68 2.11 23.23
N THR A 93 -30.37 2.39 23.26
CA THR A 93 -29.59 2.49 24.50
C THR A 93 -29.64 3.92 25.03
N GLY A 94 -30.86 4.35 25.31
CA GLY A 94 -31.16 5.54 26.11
C GLY A 94 -32.13 5.15 27.21
N LEU A 95 -31.81 4.10 27.96
CA LEU A 95 -32.47 3.86 29.24
C LEU A 95 -31.90 4.88 30.22
N ASP A 96 -32.55 6.05 30.28
CA ASP A 96 -32.44 6.96 31.42
C ASP A 96 -33.01 6.24 32.65
N ASP A 97 -32.20 5.34 33.21
CA ASP A 97 -32.48 4.65 34.47
C ASP A 97 -32.05 5.57 35.62
N THR A 98 -33.07 6.26 36.14
CA THR A 98 -33.24 6.65 37.54
C THR A 98 -32.04 7.28 38.25
N GLY A 99 -31.93 8.60 38.11
CA GLY A 99 -31.37 9.46 39.16
C GLY A 99 -32.25 9.43 40.41
N VAL A 100 -32.10 8.39 41.22
CA VAL A 100 -32.47 8.41 42.65
C VAL A 100 -31.16 8.46 43.43
N GLU A 101 -30.73 9.68 43.74
CA GLU A 101 -29.67 9.91 44.72
C GLU A 101 -30.28 9.72 46.12
N ASP A 102 -30.12 8.54 46.70
CA ASP A 102 -30.32 8.31 48.14
C ASP A 102 -29.18 9.01 48.90
N GLY A 103 -29.41 10.29 49.23
CA GLY A 103 -28.56 11.08 50.12
C GLY A 103 -29.12 11.09 51.54
N GLU A 104 -28.85 10.05 52.33
CA GLU A 104 -28.90 10.16 53.80
C GLU A 104 -27.68 10.97 54.28
N ALA A 105 -27.91 12.21 54.72
CA ALA A 105 -27.02 12.91 55.64
C ALA A 105 -27.84 13.80 56.59
N THR A 106 -27.99 13.27 57.80
CA THR A 106 -28.33 13.90 59.07
C THR A 106 -27.79 15.32 59.26
N GLN A 107 -28.65 16.26 59.62
CA GLN A 107 -28.31 17.42 60.46
C GLN A 107 -29.47 17.71 61.43
N GLU A 108 -29.22 17.46 62.71
CA GLU A 108 -29.91 18.08 63.85
C GLU A 108 -29.25 19.43 64.18
#